data_AF-A0A2D0L1J8-F1
#
_entry.id   AF-A0A2D0L1J8-F1
#
_cell.length_a   1.000
_cell.length_b   1.000
_cell.length_c   1.000
_cell.angle_alpha   90.00
_cell.angle_beta   90.00
_cell.angle_gamma   90.00
#
_symmetry.space_group_name_H-M   'P 1'
#
loop_
_entity.id
_entity.type
_entity.pdbx_description
1 polymer ?
#
loop_
_entity_poly.entity_id
_entity_poly.type
_entity_poly.pdbx_seq_one_letter_code
_entity_poly.pdbx_strand_id
1 'polypeptide(L)'
;MTISNYLMRFKIILPIATTLILTGCTIKLGEPKPGGVIEYMEKNYTTDARTPGASRVTLAVSPTLLPNVQQYCRNQGAQIIDAKCVTPDQKILFITSHAPSLEVPVYVNNMVITNRTPPLLLIHESKKDTPYTDWEAYVKEVESPSLF
;
A
#
# COMPACT_ATOMS: atom_id res chain seq x y z
N MET A 1 -24.22 55.64 10.85
CA MET A 1 -24.89 54.36 10.62
C MET A 1 -23.99 53.52 9.72
N THR A 2 -23.58 52.37 10.23
CA THR A 2 -22.30 51.70 9.99
C THR A 2 -22.49 50.52 9.03
N ILE A 3 -22.10 50.66 7.77
CA ILE A 3 -22.06 49.55 6.80
C ILE A 3 -20.70 49.62 6.08
N SER A 4 -19.60 49.42 6.82
CA SER A 4 -18.27 49.36 6.22
C SER A 4 -17.32 48.57 7.12
N ASN A 5 -17.64 47.29 7.39
CA ASN A 5 -16.70 46.39 8.08
C ASN A 5 -16.89 44.88 7.84
N TYR A 6 -17.85 44.47 7.01
CA TYR A 6 -18.11 43.04 6.79
C TYR A 6 -17.42 42.43 5.55
N LEU A 7 -16.93 43.25 4.62
CA LEU A 7 -16.42 42.75 3.32
C LEU A 7 -14.93 42.36 3.31
N MET A 8 -14.16 42.72 4.34
CA MET A 8 -12.71 42.47 4.36
C MET A 8 -12.29 41.21 5.14
N ARG A 9 -13.21 40.56 5.87
CA ARG A 9 -12.91 39.35 6.65
C ARG A 9 -13.22 38.03 5.92
N PHE A 10 -13.97 38.07 4.83
CA PHE A 10 -14.36 36.87 4.07
C PHE A 10 -13.32 36.39 3.05
N LYS A 11 -12.27 37.18 2.75
CA LYS A 11 -11.27 36.83 1.72
C LYS A 11 -10.08 36.01 2.23
N ILE A 12 -9.93 35.81 3.54
CA ILE A 12 -8.77 35.11 4.12
C ILE A 12 -9.15 33.71 4.64
N ILE A 13 -10.43 33.41 4.81
CA ILE A 13 -10.88 32.11 5.36
C ILE A 13 -10.99 31.04 4.26
N LEU A 14 -11.24 31.44 3.01
CA LEU A 14 -11.40 30.50 1.89
C LEU A 14 -10.11 29.77 1.43
N PRO A 15 -8.90 30.37 1.42
CA PRO A 15 -7.70 29.66 0.99
C PRO A 15 -7.13 28.68 2.03
N ILE A 16 -7.55 28.76 3.31
CA ILE A 16 -7.05 27.87 4.37
C ILE A 16 -7.80 26.52 4.36
N ALA A 17 -9.09 26.54 3.97
CA ALA A 17 -9.89 25.32 3.85
C ALA A 17 -9.48 24.45 2.66
N THR A 18 -8.93 25.03 1.59
CA THR A 18 -8.46 24.28 0.42
C THR A 18 -7.08 23.66 0.60
N THR A 19 -6.22 24.23 1.45
CA THR A 19 -4.91 23.61 1.79
C THR A 19 -5.04 22.35 2.64
N LEU A 20 -6.17 22.14 3.34
CA LEU A 20 -6.36 20.96 4.20
C LEU A 20 -6.79 19.70 3.42
N ILE A 21 -7.29 19.83 2.19
CA ILE A 21 -7.83 18.70 1.41
C ILE A 21 -6.72 18.01 0.58
N LEU A 22 -5.52 18.60 0.50
CA LEU A 22 -4.36 18.03 -0.20
C LEU A 22 -3.45 17.17 0.68
N THR A 23 -3.78 16.97 1.96
CA THR A 23 -3.18 15.85 2.72
C THR A 23 -3.78 14.58 2.16
N GLY A 24 -3.15 14.02 1.11
CA GLY A 24 -3.55 12.78 0.48
C GLY A 24 -3.77 11.72 1.54
N CYS A 25 -5.04 11.42 1.83
CA CYS A 25 -5.41 10.37 2.76
C CYS A 25 -4.97 9.06 2.14
N THR A 26 -3.84 8.52 2.59
CA THR A 26 -3.44 7.15 2.27
C THR A 26 -4.54 6.22 2.77
N ILE A 27 -5.24 5.55 1.85
CA ILE A 27 -6.33 4.64 2.18
C ILE A 27 -5.73 3.38 2.81
N LYS A 28 -5.90 3.21 4.11
CA LYS A 28 -5.48 2.02 4.85
C LYS A 28 -6.69 1.22 5.30
N LEU A 29 -6.98 0.14 4.58
CA LEU A 29 -8.12 -0.76 4.85
C LEU A 29 -7.62 -2.12 5.33
N GLY A 30 -8.35 -2.73 6.28
CA GLY A 30 -7.97 -3.97 6.95
C GLY A 30 -6.92 -3.75 8.05
N GLU A 31 -6.86 -4.64 9.04
CA GLU A 31 -5.93 -4.55 10.17
C GLU A 31 -4.62 -5.31 9.88
N PRO A 32 -3.45 -4.72 10.18
CA PRO A 32 -2.19 -5.42 10.02
C PRO A 32 -2.03 -6.50 11.09
N LYS A 33 -1.30 -7.57 10.77
CA LYS A 33 -1.00 -8.61 11.75
C LYS A 33 0.01 -8.07 12.78
N PRO A 34 -0.23 -8.26 14.10
CA PRO A 34 0.73 -7.86 15.12
C PRO A 34 2.07 -8.57 14.94
N GLY A 35 3.16 -7.81 14.98
CA GLY A 35 4.52 -8.27 14.70
C GLY A 35 4.77 -8.59 13.22
N GLY A 36 3.82 -8.31 12.33
CA GLY A 36 3.88 -8.61 10.91
C GLY A 36 4.69 -7.62 10.08
N VAL A 37 4.93 -7.98 8.81
CA VAL A 37 5.69 -7.14 7.88
C VAL A 37 4.95 -5.83 7.59
N ILE A 38 3.62 -5.87 7.46
CA ILE A 38 2.83 -4.67 7.16
C ILE A 38 2.88 -3.70 8.33
N GLU A 39 2.73 -4.20 9.56
CA GLU A 39 2.87 -3.37 10.76
C GLU A 39 4.27 -2.76 10.87
N TYR A 40 5.31 -3.57 10.61
CA TYR A 40 6.70 -3.09 10.59
C TYR A 40 6.90 -1.98 9.56
N MET A 41 6.41 -2.16 8.33
CA MET A 41 6.58 -1.17 7.27
C MET A 41 5.88 0.15 7.60
N GLU A 42 4.65 0.09 8.09
CA GLU A 42 3.87 1.29 8.41
C GLU A 42 4.38 2.04 9.65
N LYS A 43 5.05 1.36 10.59
CA LYS A 43 5.67 1.99 11.75
C LYS A 43 6.96 2.73 11.41
N ASN A 44 7.70 2.25 10.41
CA ASN A 44 9.06 2.72 10.13
C ASN A 44 9.18 3.55 8.84
N TYR A 45 8.22 3.47 7.93
CA TYR A 45 8.29 4.12 6.63
C TYR A 45 6.94 4.72 6.21
N THR A 46 6.99 5.71 5.31
CA THR A 46 5.79 6.18 4.63
C THR A 46 5.36 5.14 3.60
N THR A 47 4.13 4.65 3.74
CA THR A 47 3.55 3.63 2.87
C THR A 47 2.40 4.22 2.06
N ASP A 48 2.06 3.57 0.96
CA ASP A 48 0.87 3.89 0.17
C ASP A 48 -0.33 3.10 0.73
N ALA A 49 -1.23 2.67 -0.14
CA ALA A 49 -2.49 2.07 0.25
C ALA A 49 -2.34 0.68 0.86
N ARG A 50 -3.24 0.36 1.79
CA ARG A 50 -3.46 -0.99 2.31
C ARG A 50 -4.85 -1.48 1.92
N THR A 51 -4.94 -2.68 1.35
CA THR A 51 -6.19 -3.26 0.85
C THR A 51 -6.41 -4.68 1.41
N PRO A 52 -7.59 -4.97 1.98
CA PRO A 52 -7.92 -6.32 2.44
C PRO A 52 -8.36 -7.19 1.25
N GLY A 53 -7.89 -8.43 1.21
CA GLY A 53 -8.44 -9.51 0.37
C GLY A 53 -9.27 -10.48 1.20
N ALA A 54 -9.55 -11.70 0.69
CA ALA A 54 -10.26 -12.73 1.46
C ALA A 54 -9.44 -13.19 2.68
N SER A 55 -8.24 -13.74 2.44
CA SER A 55 -7.34 -14.31 3.47
C SER A 55 -6.08 -13.48 3.71
N ARG A 56 -6.00 -12.29 3.10
CA ARG A 56 -4.79 -11.47 3.07
C ARG A 56 -5.06 -10.00 3.33
N VAL A 57 -3.99 -9.29 3.64
CA VAL A 57 -3.88 -7.84 3.56
C VAL A 57 -2.73 -7.54 2.60
N THR A 58 -2.93 -6.60 1.68
CA THR A 58 -1.90 -6.16 0.74
C THR A 58 -1.52 -4.73 1.07
N LEU A 59 -0.23 -4.48 1.24
CA LEU A 59 0.33 -3.13 1.41
C LEU A 59 1.09 -2.76 0.15
N ALA A 60 0.74 -1.62 -0.44
CA ALA A 60 1.51 -1.00 -1.51
C ALA A 60 2.56 -0.06 -0.90
N VAL A 61 3.80 -0.19 -1.38
CA VAL A 61 4.92 0.65 -0.97
C VAL A 61 5.79 1.01 -2.17
N SER A 62 6.61 2.05 -2.00
CA SER A 62 7.67 2.38 -2.97
C SER A 62 8.60 1.16 -3.20
N PRO A 63 8.98 0.85 -4.46
CA PRO A 63 9.97 -0.18 -4.76
C PRO A 63 11.32 0.00 -4.06
N THR A 64 11.67 1.25 -3.69
CA THR A 64 12.91 1.55 -2.95
C THR A 64 12.94 0.93 -1.56
N LEU A 65 11.80 0.49 -1.03
CA LEU A 65 11.69 -0.15 0.28
C LEU A 65 11.89 -1.67 0.23
N LEU A 66 12.13 -2.25 -0.95
CA LEU A 66 12.44 -3.67 -1.09
C LEU A 66 13.57 -4.15 -0.15
N PRO A 67 14.70 -3.43 0.00
CA PRO A 67 15.76 -3.83 0.94
C PRO A 67 15.28 -3.89 2.39
N ASN A 68 14.35 -3.02 2.79
CA ASN A 68 13.79 -2.96 4.15
C ASN A 68 12.83 -4.13 4.40
N VAL A 69 12.05 -4.53 3.39
CA VAL A 69 11.20 -5.73 3.43
C VAL A 69 12.07 -6.99 3.54
N GLN A 70 13.16 -7.07 2.77
CA GLN A 70 14.12 -8.16 2.85
C GLN A 70 14.82 -8.20 4.23
N GLN A 71 15.15 -7.03 4.79
CA GLN A 71 15.74 -6.92 6.12
C GLN A 71 14.78 -7.44 7.19
N TYR A 72 13.50 -7.09 7.11
CA TYR A 72 12.50 -7.65 8.01
C TYR A 72 12.46 -9.18 7.95
N CYS A 73 12.47 -9.76 6.75
CA CYS A 73 12.49 -11.22 6.58
C CYS A 73 13.71 -11.86 7.28
N ARG A 74 14.90 -11.28 7.09
CA ARG A 74 16.14 -11.74 7.75
C ARG A 74 16.06 -11.63 9.28
N ASN A 75 15.47 -10.55 9.79
CA ASN A 75 15.30 -10.35 11.23
C ASN A 75 14.35 -11.39 11.86
N GLN A 76 13.46 -12.01 11.08
CA GLN A 76 12.61 -13.12 11.50
C GLN A 76 13.33 -14.48 11.42
N GLY A 77 14.63 -14.52 11.10
CA GLY A 77 15.36 -15.76 10.84
C GLY A 77 14.91 -16.48 9.57
N ALA A 78 14.22 -15.78 8.66
CA ALA A 78 13.69 -16.28 7.42
C ALA A 78 14.52 -15.81 6.22
N GLN A 79 14.25 -16.39 5.05
CA GLN A 79 14.93 -16.05 3.79
C GLN A 79 13.92 -15.77 2.68
N ILE A 80 14.30 -14.91 1.73
CA ILE A 80 13.48 -14.64 0.54
C ILE A 80 13.81 -15.67 -0.54
N ILE A 81 12.82 -16.47 -0.94
CA ILE A 81 12.90 -17.44 -2.05
C ILE A 81 11.72 -17.16 -2.98
N ASP A 82 11.97 -16.93 -4.26
CA ASP A 82 10.92 -16.67 -5.27
C ASP A 82 9.88 -15.64 -4.81
N ALA A 83 10.36 -14.49 -4.32
CA ALA A 83 9.56 -13.39 -3.78
C ALA A 83 8.75 -13.70 -2.51
N LYS A 84 8.96 -14.84 -1.85
CA LYS A 84 8.30 -15.25 -0.59
C LYS A 84 9.30 -15.18 0.56
N CYS A 85 8.85 -14.71 1.72
CA CYS A 85 9.63 -14.84 2.94
C CYS A 85 9.33 -16.16 3.65
N VAL A 86 10.29 -17.08 3.63
CA VAL A 86 10.14 -18.47 4.09
C VAL A 86 10.99 -18.69 5.33
N THR A 87 10.36 -19.15 6.40
CA THR A 87 11.03 -19.52 7.66
C THR A 87 11.72 -20.88 7.55
N PRO A 88 12.60 -21.24 8.51
CA PRO A 88 13.24 -22.56 8.52
C PRO A 88 12.25 -23.74 8.57
N ASP A 89 11.09 -23.57 9.20
CA ASP A 89 9.99 -24.56 9.24
C ASP A 89 9.09 -24.52 8.00
N GLN A 90 9.56 -23.93 6.89
CA GLN A 90 8.85 -23.83 5.61
C GLN A 90 7.54 -23.05 5.66
N LYS A 91 7.37 -22.18 6.66
CA LYS A 91 6.21 -21.28 6.71
C LYS A 91 6.47 -20.01 5.92
N ILE A 92 5.47 -19.60 5.16
CA ILE A 92 5.53 -18.36 4.38
C ILE A 92 4.93 -17.24 5.22
N LEU A 93 5.74 -16.24 5.56
CA LEU A 93 5.30 -15.09 6.36
C LEU A 93 4.58 -14.06 5.50
N PHE A 94 5.10 -13.78 4.31
CA PHE A 94 4.53 -12.85 3.35
C PHE A 94 5.05 -13.14 1.94
N ILE A 95 4.35 -12.61 0.94
CA ILE A 95 4.73 -12.63 -0.48
C ILE A 95 4.95 -11.20 -0.94
N THR A 96 5.93 -11.00 -1.82
CA THR A 96 6.13 -9.74 -2.53
C THR A 96 5.77 -9.89 -4.00
N SER A 97 5.17 -8.87 -4.59
CA SER A 97 4.91 -8.80 -6.03
C SER A 97 5.01 -7.36 -6.52
N HIS A 98 4.98 -7.13 -7.82
CA HIS A 98 4.99 -5.79 -8.40
C HIS A 98 3.63 -5.48 -9.00
N ALA A 99 3.07 -4.31 -8.68
CA ALA A 99 1.93 -3.80 -9.41
C ALA A 99 2.37 -3.42 -10.82
N PRO A 100 1.59 -3.75 -11.87
CA PRO A 100 1.89 -3.32 -13.22
C PRO A 100 1.87 -1.79 -13.30
N SER A 101 2.80 -1.24 -14.08
CA SER A 101 2.74 0.18 -14.46
C SER A 101 1.49 0.40 -15.32
N LEU A 102 0.61 1.28 -14.87
CA LEU A 102 -0.58 1.66 -15.62
C LEU A 102 -0.30 2.95 -16.40
N GLU A 103 -0.62 2.93 -17.70
CA GLU A 103 -0.68 4.13 -18.53
C GLU A 103 -2.14 4.53 -18.69
N VAL A 104 -2.54 5.65 -18.09
CA VAL A 104 -3.91 6.16 -18.18
C VAL A 104 -3.91 7.41 -19.05
N PRO A 105 -4.61 7.42 -20.20
CA PRO A 105 -4.80 8.63 -20.98
C PRO A 105 -5.77 9.57 -20.24
N VAL A 106 -5.30 10.78 -19.94
CA VAL A 106 -6.10 11.84 -19.33
C VAL A 106 -6.36 12.92 -20.37
N TYR A 107 -7.64 13.24 -20.59
CA TYR A 107 -8.06 14.29 -21.51
C TYR A 107 -8.17 15.60 -20.75
N VAL A 108 -7.32 16.57 -21.09
CA VAL A 108 -7.35 17.92 -20.53
C VAL A 108 -7.34 18.92 -21.67
N ASN A 109 -8.39 19.74 -21.80
CA ASN A 109 -8.50 20.78 -22.83
C ASN A 109 -8.20 20.29 -24.25
N ASN A 110 -8.82 19.19 -24.69
CA ASN A 110 -8.61 18.55 -26.00
C ASN A 110 -7.17 18.03 -26.26
N MET A 111 -6.31 17.98 -25.24
CA MET A 111 -5.01 17.31 -25.29
C MET A 111 -5.08 15.98 -24.55
N VAL A 112 -4.41 14.96 -25.10
CA VAL A 112 -4.22 13.66 -24.44
C VAL A 112 -2.89 13.69 -23.72
N ILE A 113 -2.91 13.58 -22.39
CA ILE A 113 -1.72 13.43 -21.56
C ILE A 113 -1.71 11.99 -21.05
N THR A 114 -0.65 11.25 -21.35
CA THR A 114 -0.45 9.91 -20.77
C THR A 114 0.11 10.06 -19.37
N ASN A 115 -0.69 9.74 -18.36
CA ASN A 115 -0.19 9.66 -16.99
C ASN A 115 0.35 8.25 -16.75
N ARG A 116 1.62 8.16 -16.33
CA ARG A 116 2.27 6.89 -15.96
C ARG A 116 2.30 6.77 -14.46
N THR A 117 1.62 5.76 -13.94
CA THR A 117 1.74 5.41 -12.52
C THR A 117 3.02 4.58 -12.34
N PRO A 118 3.98 5.00 -11.50
CA PRO A 118 5.19 4.21 -11.27
C PRO A 118 4.83 2.83 -10.70
N PRO A 119 5.64 1.80 -10.99
CA PRO A 119 5.42 0.48 -10.41
C PRO A 119 5.50 0.54 -8.89
N LEU A 120 4.63 -0.21 -8.20
CA LEU A 120 4.61 -0.31 -6.75
C LEU A 120 5.07 -1.71 -6.33
N LEU A 121 5.76 -1.79 -5.21
CA LEU A 121 6.01 -3.06 -4.53
C LEU A 121 4.77 -3.38 -3.69
N LEU A 122 4.19 -4.55 -3.93
CA LEU A 122 3.07 -5.08 -3.17
C LEU A 122 3.60 -6.11 -2.18
N ILE A 123 3.18 -5.98 -0.92
CA ILE A 123 3.48 -6.92 0.15
C ILE A 123 2.16 -7.56 0.57
N HIS A 124 2.04 -8.87 0.41
CA HIS A 124 0.87 -9.65 0.81
C HIS A 124 1.18 -10.41 2.10
N GLU A 125 0.38 -10.20 3.13
CA GLU A 125 0.47 -10.88 4.42
C GLU A 125 -0.88 -11.51 4.77
N SER A 126 -0.89 -12.60 5.55
CA SER A 126 -2.15 -13.15 6.07
C SER A 126 -2.84 -12.12 6.99
N LYS A 127 -4.17 -12.09 7.01
CA LYS A 127 -4.85 -11.30 8.06
C LYS A 127 -4.51 -11.85 9.44
N LYS A 128 -4.66 -10.99 10.45
CA LYS A 128 -4.41 -11.31 11.87
C LYS A 128 -5.06 -12.62 12.33
N ASP A 129 -6.33 -12.83 11.96
CA ASP A 129 -7.14 -13.96 12.43
C ASP A 129 -7.36 -15.05 11.37
N THR A 130 -6.61 -15.00 10.26
CA THR A 130 -6.69 -16.02 9.21
C THR A 130 -5.90 -17.27 9.60
N PRO A 131 -6.54 -18.47 9.62
CA PRO A 131 -5.83 -19.73 9.80
C PRO A 131 -4.71 -19.90 8.78
N TYR A 132 -3.59 -20.52 9.20
CA TYR A 132 -2.45 -20.70 8.30
C TYR A 132 -2.82 -21.54 7.06
N THR A 133 -3.74 -22.49 7.17
CA THR A 133 -4.27 -23.29 6.05
C THR A 133 -4.89 -22.43 4.95
N ASP A 134 -5.63 -21.38 5.33
CA ASP A 134 -6.32 -20.50 4.39
C ASP A 134 -5.34 -19.53 3.72
N TRP A 135 -4.30 -19.12 4.46
CA TRP A 135 -3.18 -18.38 3.92
C TRP A 135 -2.38 -19.23 2.93
N GLU A 136 -2.07 -20.48 3.30
CA GLU A 136 -1.34 -21.41 2.44
C GLU A 136 -2.10 -21.73 1.14
N ALA A 137 -3.43 -21.85 1.22
CA ALA A 137 -4.27 -21.99 0.02
C ALA A 137 -4.14 -20.79 -0.92
N TYR A 138 -4.13 -19.57 -0.38
CA TYR A 138 -3.91 -18.36 -1.17
C TYR A 138 -2.50 -18.32 -1.79
N VAL A 139 -1.45 -18.66 -1.03
CA VAL A 139 -0.09 -18.71 -1.57
C VAL A 139 -0.04 -19.63 -2.80
N LYS A 140 -0.65 -20.82 -2.71
CA LYS A 140 -0.70 -21.79 -3.81
C LYS A 140 -1.48 -21.26 -5.03
N GLU A 141 -2.54 -20.48 -4.79
CA GLU A 141 -3.31 -19.82 -5.86
C GLU A 141 -2.42 -18.83 -6.64
N VAL A 142 -1.61 -18.03 -5.93
CA VAL A 142 -0.71 -17.05 -6.56
C VAL A 142 0.48 -17.71 -7.27
N GLU A 143 0.90 -18.90 -6.82
CA GLU A 143 1.94 -19.71 -7.48
C GLU A 143 1.46 -20.37 -8.78
N SER A 144 0.15 -20.58 -8.94
CA SER A 144 -0.39 -21.31 -10.07
C SER A 144 -0.30 -20.44 -11.34
N PRO A 145 0.45 -20.84 -12.38
CA PRO A 145 0.66 -20.05 -13.60
C PRO A 145 -0.59 -19.93 -14.50
N SER A 146 -1.78 -20.24 -13.99
CA SER A 146 -3.02 -20.24 -14.73
C SER A 146 -3.71 -18.88 -14.64
N LEU A 147 -3.60 -18.12 -15.74
CA LEU A 147 -4.40 -16.95 -16.20
C LEU A 147 -3.55 -15.68 -16.45
N PHE A 148 -2.54 -15.83 -17.31
CA PHE A 148 -2.19 -14.82 -18.31
C PHE A 148 -2.06 -15.50 -19.67
#